data_AF-A0A959G1W4-F1
#
_entry.id   AF-A0A959G1W4-F1
#
_cell.length_a   1.000
_cell.length_b   1.000
_cell.length_c   1.000
_cell.angle_alpha   90.00
_cell.angle_beta   90.00
_cell.angle_gamma   90.00
#
_symmetry.space_group_name_H-M   'P 1'
#
loop_
_entity.id
_entity.type
_entity.pdbx_description
1 polymer ?
#
loop_
_entity_poly.entity_id
_entity_poly.type
_entity_poly.pdbx_seq_one_letter_code
_entity_poly.pdbx_strand_id
1 'polypeptide(L)'
;DDPIDRMAIERLVAPIEQLHLDFARDLPSFLELHGRQQYDFFISDFFVGIDTGLQVAALVHPHSVIFLTGLQREELLIDQLPENVIGIFSKPLEFDELLLILDGISTQLDRHDGDLTQDLKAVQTLEYLVQHSPKVKAEVLTIFKQTLESSLPELRRLLQEQEFQQISPIAHRLKSLFRTLGLQRLLQQAVQLEIQCKSLVPASQLGASVQEWIVNMEEVLLKSKRTGAT
;
A
#
# COMPACT_ATOMS: atom_id res chain seq x y z
N ASP A 1 -1.71 -17.57 -17.46
CA ASP A 1 -1.61 -18.72 -18.39
C ASP A 1 -2.50 -19.90 -17.96
N ASP A 2 -2.91 -19.93 -16.69
CA ASP A 2 -3.87 -20.89 -16.13
C ASP A 2 -5.33 -20.62 -16.59
N PRO A 3 -6.06 -21.64 -17.11
CA PRO A 3 -7.48 -21.54 -17.48
C PRO A 3 -8.41 -21.14 -16.32
N ILE A 4 -8.07 -21.48 -15.09
CA ILE A 4 -8.80 -21.13 -13.86
C ILE A 4 -8.60 -19.65 -13.57
N ASP A 5 -7.36 -19.15 -13.63
CA ASP A 5 -7.07 -17.73 -13.43
C ASP A 5 -7.75 -16.88 -14.51
N ARG A 6 -7.72 -17.34 -15.77
CA ARG A 6 -8.44 -16.69 -16.86
C ARG A 6 -9.95 -16.65 -16.63
N MET A 7 -10.56 -17.79 -16.30
CA MET A 7 -12.00 -17.85 -16.01
C MET A 7 -12.38 -16.97 -14.82
N ALA A 8 -11.52 -16.91 -13.79
CA ALA A 8 -11.69 -16.01 -12.68
C ALA A 8 -11.70 -14.56 -13.19
N ILE A 9 -10.61 -14.09 -13.80
CA ILE A 9 -10.46 -12.71 -14.30
C ILE A 9 -11.56 -12.30 -15.27
N GLU A 10 -11.96 -13.17 -16.21
CA GLU A 10 -13.08 -12.91 -17.12
C GLU A 10 -14.39 -12.67 -16.35
N ARG A 11 -14.67 -13.46 -15.31
CA ARG A 11 -15.82 -13.24 -14.42
C ARG A 11 -15.66 -12.00 -13.55
N LEU A 12 -14.43 -11.64 -13.16
CA LEU A 12 -14.14 -10.42 -12.38
C LEU A 12 -14.54 -9.17 -13.15
N VAL A 13 -14.19 -9.14 -14.45
CA VAL A 13 -14.29 -7.92 -15.26
C VAL A 13 -15.59 -7.86 -16.06
N ALA A 14 -16.28 -8.99 -16.27
CA ALA A 14 -17.58 -9.03 -16.96
C ALA A 14 -18.63 -7.98 -16.48
N PRO A 15 -18.72 -7.62 -15.18
CA PRO A 15 -19.64 -6.58 -14.72
C PRO A 15 -19.22 -5.14 -15.08
N ILE A 16 -17.98 -4.93 -15.53
CA ILE A 16 -17.42 -3.62 -15.86
C ILE A 16 -17.45 -3.43 -17.37
N GLU A 17 -18.55 -2.85 -17.87
CA GLU A 17 -18.82 -2.72 -19.32
C GLU A 17 -17.74 -1.96 -20.11
N GLN A 18 -16.90 -1.18 -19.43
CA GLN A 18 -15.86 -0.34 -20.02
C GLN A 18 -14.49 -1.03 -20.14
N LEU A 19 -14.31 -2.20 -19.51
CA LEU A 19 -13.04 -2.92 -19.52
C LEU A 19 -13.06 -4.00 -20.59
N HIS A 20 -12.09 -3.91 -21.51
CA HIS A 20 -11.82 -4.93 -22.50
C HIS A 20 -10.60 -5.74 -22.08
N LEU A 21 -10.74 -7.07 -22.06
CA LEU A 21 -9.68 -7.98 -21.66
C LEU A 21 -9.20 -8.82 -22.82
N ASP A 22 -7.88 -8.95 -22.92
CA ASP A 22 -7.22 -9.99 -23.68
C ASP A 22 -6.26 -10.77 -22.80
N PHE A 23 -6.02 -12.03 -23.19
CA PHE A 23 -5.17 -12.94 -22.44
C PHE A 23 -4.00 -13.40 -23.30
N ALA A 24 -2.80 -13.07 -22.85
CA ALA A 24 -1.56 -13.71 -23.29
C ALA A 24 -1.25 -14.91 -22.38
N ARG A 25 -0.69 -15.97 -22.96
CA ARG A 25 -0.27 -17.18 -22.22
C ARG A 25 1.25 -17.27 -22.05
N ASP A 26 1.98 -16.50 -22.84
CA ASP A 26 3.43 -16.49 -22.95
C ASP A 26 3.88 -15.15 -23.55
N LEU A 27 5.19 -14.90 -23.54
CA LEU A 27 5.75 -13.68 -24.12
C LEU A 27 5.45 -13.52 -25.63
N PRO A 28 5.52 -14.57 -26.47
CA PRO A 28 5.15 -14.45 -27.88
C PRO A 28 3.70 -14.00 -28.12
N SER A 29 2.73 -14.57 -27.41
CA SER A 29 1.31 -14.17 -27.52
C SER A 29 1.07 -12.77 -26.98
N PHE A 30 1.81 -12.36 -25.93
CA PHE A 30 1.82 -10.97 -25.47
C PHE A 30 2.31 -10.01 -26.56
N LEU A 31 3.44 -10.31 -27.21
CA LEU A 31 4.00 -9.47 -28.28
C LEU A 31 3.05 -9.35 -29.48
N GLU A 32 2.36 -10.43 -29.85
CA GLU A 32 1.36 -10.42 -30.91
C GLU A 32 0.18 -9.50 -30.57
N LEU A 33 -0.34 -9.58 -29.35
CA LEU A 33 -1.44 -8.76 -28.87
C LEU A 33 -1.03 -7.28 -28.77
N HIS A 34 0.10 -7.00 -28.13
CA HIS A 34 0.63 -5.66 -27.95
C HIS A 34 0.96 -4.97 -29.29
N GLY A 35 1.38 -5.75 -30.30
CA GLY A 35 1.62 -5.22 -31.65
C GLY A 35 0.35 -4.86 -32.42
N ARG A 36 -0.82 -5.34 -32.00
CA ARG A 36 -2.11 -5.10 -32.68
C ARG A 36 -2.93 -3.98 -32.06
N GLN A 37 -2.79 -3.75 -30.76
CA GLN A 37 -3.61 -2.78 -30.03
C GLN A 37 -2.86 -2.18 -28.84
N GLN A 38 -3.32 -1.01 -28.42
CA GLN A 38 -2.83 -0.34 -27.23
C GLN A 38 -3.68 -0.76 -26.02
N TYR A 39 -3.01 -0.93 -24.89
CA TYR A 39 -3.63 -1.29 -23.61
C TYR A 39 -3.27 -0.23 -22.58
N ASP A 40 -4.22 0.09 -21.71
CA ASP A 40 -4.02 1.06 -20.62
C ASP A 40 -3.19 0.47 -19.47
N PHE A 41 -3.39 -0.83 -19.20
CA PHE A 41 -2.64 -1.57 -18.20
C PHE A 41 -2.48 -3.05 -18.58
N PHE A 42 -1.55 -3.70 -17.92
CA PHE A 42 -1.15 -5.09 -18.06
C PHE A 42 -1.16 -5.72 -16.68
N ILE A 43 -1.76 -6.91 -16.60
CA ILE A 43 -1.66 -7.77 -15.42
C ILE A 43 -0.84 -8.98 -15.85
N SER A 44 0.28 -9.22 -15.19
CA SER A 44 1.16 -10.33 -15.50
C SER A 44 1.36 -11.18 -14.27
N ASP A 45 1.41 -12.50 -14.46
CA ASP A 45 2.08 -13.34 -13.48
C ASP A 45 3.58 -13.02 -13.45
N PHE A 46 4.22 -13.25 -12.31
CA PHE A 46 5.67 -13.06 -12.21
C PHE A 46 6.44 -13.99 -13.16
N PHE A 47 5.93 -15.22 -13.32
CA PHE A 47 6.38 -16.18 -14.33
C PHE A 47 5.27 -16.39 -15.36
N VAL A 48 5.63 -16.33 -16.65
CA VAL A 48 4.70 -16.51 -17.76
C VAL A 48 5.25 -17.61 -18.67
N GLY A 49 4.80 -18.84 -18.47
CA GLY A 49 5.40 -20.00 -19.12
C GLY A 49 6.86 -20.22 -18.70
N ILE A 50 7.80 -20.12 -19.66
CA ILE A 50 9.25 -20.21 -19.40
C ILE A 50 9.93 -18.85 -19.18
N ASP A 51 9.18 -17.77 -19.42
CA ASP A 51 9.65 -16.38 -19.39
C ASP A 51 9.23 -15.71 -18.06
N THR A 52 9.68 -14.47 -17.87
CA THR A 52 9.32 -13.67 -16.68
C THR A 52 8.46 -12.48 -17.07
N GLY A 53 7.52 -12.13 -16.20
CA GLY A 53 6.72 -10.92 -16.32
C GLY A 53 7.59 -9.64 -16.34
N LEU A 54 8.83 -9.70 -15.82
CA LEU A 54 9.79 -8.60 -15.92
C LEU A 54 10.14 -8.25 -17.38
N GLN A 55 10.15 -9.24 -18.28
CA GLN A 55 10.37 -9.00 -19.71
C GLN A 55 9.16 -8.27 -20.32
N VAL A 56 7.94 -8.62 -19.89
CA VAL A 56 6.72 -7.88 -20.27
C VAL A 56 6.83 -6.43 -19.80
N ALA A 57 7.23 -6.22 -18.55
CA ALA A 57 7.46 -4.87 -18.02
C ALA A 57 8.53 -4.10 -18.80
N ALA A 58 9.64 -4.71 -19.20
CA ALA A 58 10.66 -4.02 -19.99
C ALA A 58 10.18 -3.54 -21.37
N LEU A 59 9.09 -4.11 -21.90
CA LEU A 59 8.58 -3.86 -23.25
C LEU A 59 7.43 -2.85 -23.31
N VAL A 60 6.83 -2.50 -22.17
CA VAL A 60 5.64 -1.64 -22.13
C VAL A 60 5.93 -0.26 -21.58
N HIS A 61 5.17 0.72 -22.09
CA HIS A 61 5.27 2.13 -21.72
C HIS A 61 5.05 2.38 -20.21
N PRO A 62 5.57 3.51 -19.70
CA PRO A 62 5.62 3.74 -18.26
C PRO A 62 4.24 3.63 -17.58
N HIS A 63 4.23 2.96 -16.42
CA HIS A 63 3.14 2.86 -15.44
C HIS A 63 1.93 2.00 -15.81
N SER A 64 2.16 0.84 -16.42
CA SER A 64 1.06 -0.01 -16.87
C SER A 64 1.11 -1.45 -16.32
N VAL A 65 2.10 -1.88 -15.53
CA VAL A 65 2.20 -3.31 -15.13
C VAL A 65 1.87 -3.60 -13.67
N ILE A 66 0.93 -4.50 -13.44
CA ILE A 66 0.67 -5.14 -12.16
C ILE A 66 1.22 -6.57 -12.19
N PHE A 67 1.99 -6.96 -11.18
CA PHE A 67 2.38 -8.36 -11.00
C PHE A 67 1.47 -9.10 -10.03
N LEU A 68 1.05 -10.30 -10.43
CA LEU A 68 0.47 -11.30 -9.56
C LEU A 68 1.51 -12.39 -9.29
N THR A 69 1.69 -12.72 -8.03
CA THR A 69 2.89 -13.36 -7.50
C THR A 69 2.45 -14.55 -6.64
N GLY A 70 3.07 -15.73 -6.77
CA GLY A 70 2.63 -16.93 -6.04
C GLY A 70 3.53 -17.32 -4.88
N LEU A 71 4.73 -16.73 -4.79
CA LEU A 71 5.82 -17.23 -3.97
C LEU A 71 6.47 -16.10 -3.16
N GLN A 72 6.71 -16.35 -1.86
CA GLN A 72 7.39 -15.43 -0.94
C GLN A 72 8.80 -14.99 -1.39
N ARG A 73 9.40 -15.64 -2.40
CA ARG A 73 10.73 -15.28 -2.92
C ARG A 73 10.73 -14.12 -3.89
N GLU A 74 9.58 -13.80 -4.47
CA GLU A 74 9.41 -12.75 -5.49
C GLU A 74 9.42 -11.35 -4.85
N GLU A 75 9.10 -11.24 -3.55
CA GLU A 75 9.26 -10.02 -2.74
C GLU A 75 10.73 -9.55 -2.66
N LEU A 76 11.70 -10.47 -2.81
CA LEU A 76 13.14 -10.14 -2.85
C LEU A 76 13.56 -9.41 -4.14
N LEU A 77 12.66 -9.33 -5.12
CA LEU A 77 12.89 -8.69 -6.41
C LEU A 77 12.20 -7.33 -6.52
N ILE A 78 11.55 -6.86 -5.43
CA ILE A 78 10.93 -5.52 -5.35
C ILE A 78 11.94 -4.43 -5.70
N ASP A 79 13.16 -4.53 -5.17
CA ASP A 79 14.23 -3.55 -5.41
C ASP A 79 14.76 -3.55 -6.87
N GLN A 80 14.36 -4.53 -7.68
CA GLN A 80 14.78 -4.69 -9.08
C GLN A 80 13.64 -4.44 -10.06
N LEU A 81 12.47 -4.01 -9.58
CA LEU A 81 11.34 -3.73 -10.45
C LEU A 81 11.61 -2.48 -11.30
N PRO A 82 11.29 -2.55 -12.61
CA PRO A 82 11.31 -1.35 -13.43
C PRO A 82 10.23 -0.35 -12.98
N GLU A 83 10.49 0.94 -13.20
CA GLU A 83 9.65 2.07 -12.71
C GLU A 83 8.20 2.05 -13.24
N ASN A 84 7.95 1.27 -14.29
CA ASN A 84 6.65 1.14 -14.91
C ASN A 84 5.74 0.08 -14.23
N VAL A 85 6.24 -0.60 -13.20
CA VAL A 85 5.45 -1.49 -12.36
C VAL A 85 4.70 -0.67 -11.31
N ILE A 86 3.38 -0.80 -11.29
CA ILE A 86 2.47 -0.06 -10.42
C ILE A 86 2.08 -0.83 -9.16
N GLY A 87 2.30 -2.15 -9.14
CA GLY A 87 2.10 -2.95 -7.94
C GLY A 87 2.52 -4.41 -8.12
N ILE A 88 2.81 -5.07 -7.00
CA ILE A 88 2.93 -6.51 -6.91
C ILE A 88 1.92 -6.99 -5.87
N PHE A 89 1.18 -8.04 -6.19
CA PHE A 89 0.22 -8.65 -5.30
C PHE A 89 0.45 -10.15 -5.20
N SER A 90 0.26 -10.69 -4.01
CA SER A 90 0.39 -12.12 -3.73
C SER A 90 -0.92 -12.87 -4.00
N LYS A 91 -0.80 -14.06 -4.59
CA LYS A 91 -1.86 -15.04 -4.75
C LYS A 91 -1.99 -15.82 -3.41
N PRO A 92 -3.21 -16.15 -2.96
CA PRO A 92 -4.48 -15.85 -3.61
C PRO A 92 -4.87 -14.37 -3.44
N LEU A 93 -5.23 -13.72 -4.55
CA LEU A 93 -5.78 -12.37 -4.54
C LEU A 93 -7.31 -12.48 -4.48
N GLU A 94 -7.93 -11.84 -3.49
CA GLU A 94 -9.39 -11.87 -3.37
C GLU A 94 -10.07 -10.95 -4.39
N PHE A 95 -11.29 -11.31 -4.80
CA PHE A 95 -12.10 -10.58 -5.80
C PHE A 95 -12.18 -9.07 -5.52
N ASP A 96 -12.49 -8.73 -4.27
CA ASP A 96 -12.67 -7.36 -3.82
C ASP A 96 -11.34 -6.59 -3.82
N GLU A 97 -10.20 -7.27 -3.69
CA GLU A 97 -8.89 -6.63 -3.69
C GLU A 97 -8.48 -6.25 -5.12
N LEU A 98 -8.69 -7.14 -6.10
CA LEU A 98 -8.36 -6.85 -7.50
C LEU A 98 -9.22 -5.72 -8.08
N LEU A 99 -10.54 -5.76 -7.88
CA LEU A 99 -11.43 -4.71 -8.40
C LEU A 99 -11.06 -3.32 -7.86
N LEU A 100 -10.64 -3.28 -6.61
CA LEU A 100 -10.29 -2.07 -5.91
C LEU A 100 -8.92 -1.56 -6.38
N ILE A 101 -7.97 -2.45 -6.68
CA ILE A 101 -6.72 -2.10 -7.36
C ILE A 101 -7.02 -1.50 -8.75
N LEU A 102 -7.91 -2.14 -9.53
CA LEU A 102 -8.27 -1.69 -10.88
C LEU A 102 -9.01 -0.34 -10.88
N ASP A 103 -9.93 -0.13 -9.93
CA ASP A 103 -10.64 1.16 -9.77
C ASP A 103 -9.68 2.28 -9.32
N GLY A 104 -8.75 1.95 -8.42
CA GLY A 104 -7.69 2.87 -8.01
C GLY A 104 -6.79 3.30 -9.17
N ILE A 105 -6.42 2.35 -10.04
CA ILE A 105 -5.60 2.61 -11.23
C ILE A 105 -6.39 3.41 -12.27
N SER A 106 -7.64 3.05 -12.56
CA SER A 106 -8.50 3.78 -13.48
C SER A 106 -8.70 5.23 -13.05
N THR A 107 -8.94 5.47 -11.75
CA THR A 107 -9.06 6.82 -11.19
C THR A 107 -7.75 7.62 -11.27
N GLN A 108 -6.60 6.95 -11.25
CA GLN A 108 -5.28 7.58 -11.37
C GLN A 108 -4.91 7.91 -12.82
N LEU A 109 -5.26 7.03 -13.77
CA LEU A 109 -5.08 7.26 -15.20
C LEU A 109 -5.90 8.47 -15.69
N ASP A 110 -7.08 8.70 -15.12
CA ASP A 110 -7.92 9.87 -15.43
C ASP A 110 -7.37 11.19 -14.87
N ARG A 111 -6.41 11.15 -13.93
CA ARG A 111 -6.03 12.33 -13.12
C ARG A 111 -4.66 12.92 -13.41
N HIS A 112 -3.70 12.24 -14.04
CA HIS A 112 -2.38 12.83 -14.26
C HIS A 112 -1.58 12.34 -15.48
N ASP A 113 -1.18 13.32 -16.30
CA ASP A 113 -0.16 13.29 -17.36
C ASP A 113 1.25 13.63 -16.79
N GLY A 114 1.53 13.26 -15.53
CA GLY A 114 2.68 13.80 -14.81
C GLY A 114 3.18 12.97 -13.63
N ASP A 115 4.48 12.69 -13.70
CA ASP A 115 5.41 12.10 -12.75
C ASP A 115 4.97 12.13 -11.26
N LEU A 116 4.56 10.96 -10.76
CA LEU A 116 4.28 10.70 -9.34
C LEU A 116 5.16 9.52 -8.91
N THR A 117 6.00 9.75 -7.91
CA THR A 117 6.95 8.77 -7.37
C THR A 117 6.24 7.56 -6.75
N GLN A 118 6.86 6.37 -6.86
CA GLN A 118 6.28 5.07 -6.45
C GLN A 118 5.76 5.04 -5.00
N ASP A 119 6.42 5.75 -4.08
CA ASP A 119 6.02 5.81 -2.66
C ASP A 119 4.68 6.51 -2.43
N LEU A 120 4.36 7.54 -3.23
CA LEU A 120 3.07 8.24 -3.15
C LEU A 120 1.93 7.38 -3.70
N LYS A 121 2.22 6.56 -4.73
CA LYS A 121 1.25 5.67 -5.37
C LYS A 121 0.87 4.48 -4.45
N ALA A 122 1.86 3.84 -3.82
CA ALA A 122 1.61 2.73 -2.89
C ALA A 122 0.76 3.16 -1.68
N VAL A 123 1.01 4.36 -1.14
CA VAL A 123 0.25 4.91 0.00
C VAL A 123 -1.19 5.26 -0.39
N GLN A 124 -1.41 5.83 -1.57
CA GLN A 124 -2.76 6.17 -2.07
C GLN A 124 -3.60 4.92 -2.37
N THR A 125 -3.00 3.89 -2.97
CA THR A 125 -3.66 2.61 -3.22
C THR A 125 -4.03 1.92 -1.90
N LEU A 126 -3.14 1.96 -0.89
CA LEU A 126 -3.41 1.41 0.44
C LEU A 126 -4.52 2.17 1.19
N GLU A 127 -4.54 3.51 1.11
CA GLU A 127 -5.63 4.35 1.67
C GLU A 127 -6.98 3.99 1.04
N TYR A 128 -7.01 3.81 -0.28
CA TYR A 128 -8.19 3.40 -1.01
C TYR A 128 -8.64 1.98 -0.63
N LEU A 129 -7.71 1.01 -0.53
CA LEU A 129 -7.95 -0.37 -0.06
C LEU A 129 -8.54 -0.40 1.35
N VAL A 130 -8.04 0.41 2.27
CA VAL A 130 -8.56 0.48 3.64
C VAL A 130 -9.98 1.05 3.70
N GLN A 131 -10.36 1.91 2.76
CA GLN A 131 -11.70 2.47 2.68
C GLN A 131 -12.72 1.50 2.08
N HIS A 132 -12.31 0.66 1.12
CA HIS A 132 -13.23 -0.11 0.29
C HIS A 132 -13.15 -1.64 0.48
N SER A 133 -12.11 -2.17 1.14
CA SER A 133 -11.99 -3.60 1.49
C SER A 133 -12.09 -3.83 3.01
N PRO A 134 -13.16 -4.47 3.50
CA PRO A 134 -13.31 -4.80 4.92
C PRO A 134 -12.18 -5.70 5.45
N LYS A 135 -11.66 -6.61 4.62
CA LYS A 135 -10.56 -7.51 4.96
C LYS A 135 -9.25 -6.76 5.13
N VAL A 136 -8.85 -5.95 4.13
CA VAL A 136 -7.64 -5.12 4.21
C VAL A 136 -7.75 -4.12 5.35
N LYS A 137 -8.94 -3.53 5.56
CA LYS A 137 -9.20 -2.68 6.73
C LYS A 137 -8.98 -3.42 8.04
N ALA A 138 -9.45 -4.66 8.18
CA ALA A 138 -9.25 -5.46 9.39
C ALA A 138 -7.77 -5.81 9.62
N GLU A 139 -7.03 -6.13 8.57
CA GLU A 139 -5.59 -6.42 8.64
C GLU A 139 -4.78 -5.17 9.01
N VAL A 140 -5.01 -4.04 8.34
CA VAL A 140 -4.36 -2.76 8.66
C VAL A 140 -4.71 -2.31 10.08
N LEU A 141 -5.95 -2.49 10.53
CA LEU A 141 -6.33 -2.23 11.92
C LEU A 141 -5.61 -3.15 12.92
N THR A 142 -5.34 -4.41 12.55
CA THR A 142 -4.59 -5.35 13.37
C THR A 142 -3.12 -4.92 13.48
N ILE A 143 -2.47 -4.58 12.37
CA ILE A 143 -1.11 -4.05 12.33
C ILE A 143 -1.01 -2.76 13.15
N PHE A 144 -1.99 -1.87 13.00
CA PHE A 144 -2.09 -0.63 13.75
C PHE A 144 -2.16 -0.88 15.26
N LYS A 145 -3.04 -1.79 15.71
CA LYS A 145 -3.18 -2.16 17.12
C LYS A 145 -1.87 -2.70 17.68
N GLN A 146 -1.24 -3.66 17.00
CA GLN A 146 0.03 -4.26 17.43
C GLN A 146 1.16 -3.22 17.48
N THR A 147 1.21 -2.32 16.49
CA THR A 147 2.22 -1.25 16.45
C THR A 147 2.02 -0.25 17.59
N LEU A 148 0.78 0.12 17.92
CA LEU A 148 0.51 1.00 19.06
C LEU A 148 0.79 0.31 20.40
N GLU A 149 0.39 -0.95 20.56
CA GLU A 149 0.64 -1.71 21.79
C GLU A 149 2.13 -1.93 22.06
N SER A 150 2.96 -2.03 21.02
CA SER A 150 4.42 -2.08 21.15
C SER A 150 5.07 -0.69 21.31
N SER A 151 4.57 0.35 20.63
CA SER A 151 5.18 1.69 20.66
C SER A 151 4.83 2.49 21.92
N LEU A 152 3.64 2.33 22.49
CA LEU A 152 3.19 3.11 23.65
C LEU A 152 4.06 2.90 24.91
N PRO A 153 4.44 1.67 25.30
CA PRO A 153 5.36 1.46 26.42
C PRO A 153 6.72 2.13 26.20
N GLU A 154 7.25 2.04 24.97
CA GLU A 154 8.53 2.64 24.60
C GLU A 154 8.46 4.17 24.66
N LEU A 155 7.41 4.78 24.11
CA LEU A 155 7.20 6.22 24.17
C LEU A 155 7.07 6.76 25.59
N ARG A 156 6.38 6.05 26.48
CA ARG A 156 6.27 6.43 27.90
C ARG A 156 7.64 6.38 28.59
N ARG A 157 8.43 5.33 28.33
CA ARG A 157 9.80 5.21 28.85
C ARG A 157 10.66 6.39 28.38
N LEU A 158 10.67 6.66 27.07
CA LEU A 158 11.43 7.76 26.47
C LEU A 158 11.03 9.13 27.01
N LEU A 159 9.74 9.34 27.25
CA LEU A 159 9.23 10.56 27.87
C LEU A 159 9.73 10.73 29.32
N GLN A 160 9.72 9.65 30.11
CA GLN A 160 10.20 9.68 31.51
C GLN A 160 11.69 9.95 31.59
N GLU A 161 12.47 9.32 30.71
CA GLU A 161 13.93 9.46 30.64
C GLU A 161 14.37 10.74 29.90
N GLN A 162 13.43 11.50 29.35
CA GLN A 162 13.70 12.71 28.56
C GLN A 162 14.56 12.46 27.31
N GLU A 163 14.53 11.23 26.77
CA GLU A 163 15.25 10.80 25.57
C GLU A 163 14.50 11.20 24.29
N PHE A 164 14.19 12.49 24.13
CA PHE A 164 13.29 12.96 23.07
C PHE A 164 13.79 12.68 21.65
N GLN A 165 15.11 12.60 21.43
CA GLN A 165 15.65 12.26 20.10
C GLN A 165 15.19 10.88 19.61
N GLN A 166 15.03 9.92 20.53
CA GLN A 166 14.59 8.56 20.19
C GLN A 166 13.10 8.47 19.88
N ILE A 167 12.32 9.52 20.15
CA ILE A 167 10.90 9.58 19.80
C ILE A 167 10.71 9.85 18.30
N SER A 168 11.65 10.55 17.66
CA SER A 168 11.62 10.84 16.22
C SER A 168 11.42 9.59 15.34
N PRO A 169 12.22 8.51 15.45
CA PRO A 169 12.02 7.32 14.63
C PRO A 169 10.67 6.64 14.86
N ILE A 170 10.14 6.67 16.09
CA ILE A 170 8.81 6.13 16.40
C ILE A 170 7.72 6.98 15.73
N ALA A 171 7.82 8.30 15.84
CA ALA A 171 6.94 9.24 15.15
C ALA A 171 6.97 9.02 13.63
N HIS A 172 8.16 8.87 13.05
CA HIS A 172 8.33 8.62 11.63
C HIS A 172 7.58 7.37 11.16
N ARG A 173 7.78 6.24 11.84
CA ARG A 173 7.14 4.96 11.53
C ARG A 173 5.61 5.05 11.61
N LEU A 174 5.09 5.75 12.63
CA LEU A 174 3.65 5.85 12.86
C LEU A 174 2.92 6.78 11.87
N LYS A 175 3.62 7.71 11.20
CA LYS A 175 3.01 8.61 10.19
C LYS A 175 2.27 7.84 9.11
N SER A 176 2.92 6.81 8.54
CA SER A 176 2.33 6.06 7.42
C SER A 176 1.02 5.40 7.86
N LEU A 177 1.04 4.70 9.00
CA LEU A 177 -0.15 4.08 9.59
C LEU A 177 -1.29 5.06 9.88
N PHE A 178 -0.99 6.24 10.44
CA PHE A 178 -2.02 7.24 10.71
C PHE A 178 -2.62 7.82 9.43
N ARG A 179 -1.79 8.02 8.41
CA ARG A 179 -2.24 8.51 7.11
C ARG A 179 -3.17 7.49 6.45
N THR A 180 -2.74 6.23 6.37
CA THR A 180 -3.52 5.11 5.82
C THR A 180 -4.90 4.98 6.45
N LEU A 181 -5.00 5.16 7.78
CA LEU A 181 -6.26 5.04 8.51
C LEU A 181 -7.08 6.35 8.56
N GLY A 182 -6.63 7.42 7.90
CA GLY A 182 -7.30 8.72 7.92
C GLY A 182 -7.28 9.44 9.28
N LEU A 183 -6.35 9.09 10.18
CA LEU A 183 -6.22 9.64 11.54
C LEU A 183 -5.46 10.97 11.52
N GLN A 184 -6.02 11.98 10.85
CA GLN A 184 -5.36 13.26 10.53
C GLN A 184 -4.75 13.98 11.75
N ARG A 185 -5.45 13.99 12.89
CA ARG A 185 -4.92 14.61 14.13
C ARG A 185 -3.63 13.94 14.58
N LEU A 186 -3.60 12.60 14.62
CA LEU A 186 -2.42 11.84 15.04
C LEU A 186 -1.27 11.96 14.03
N LEU A 187 -1.59 12.02 12.73
CA LEU A 187 -0.62 12.28 11.67
C LEU A 187 0.07 13.63 11.85
N GLN A 188 -0.69 14.70 12.08
CA GLN A 188 -0.14 16.03 12.31
C GLN A 188 0.77 16.08 13.54
N GLN A 189 0.35 15.45 14.65
CA GLN A 189 1.17 15.35 15.85
C GLN A 189 2.47 14.57 15.61
N ALA A 190 2.42 13.45 14.89
CA ALA A 190 3.61 12.66 14.55
C ALA A 190 4.60 13.45 13.68
N VAL A 191 4.12 14.18 12.67
CA VAL A 191 4.97 15.04 11.84
C VAL A 191 5.62 16.14 12.67
N GLN A 192 4.86 16.82 13.52
CA GLN A 192 5.39 17.87 14.39
C GLN A 192 6.44 17.32 15.35
N LEU A 193 6.16 16.21 16.03
CA LEU A 193 7.09 15.60 16.98
C LEU A 193 8.35 15.08 16.30
N GLU A 194 8.25 14.46 15.11
CA GLU A 194 9.44 14.04 14.35
C GLU A 194 10.37 15.23 14.06
N ILE A 195 9.82 16.37 13.62
CA ILE A 195 10.60 17.58 13.34
C ILE A 195 11.17 18.13 14.64
N GLN A 196 10.33 18.31 15.66
CA GLN A 196 10.71 18.93 16.93
C GLN A 196 11.79 18.13 17.67
N CYS A 197 11.69 16.80 17.67
CA CYS A 197 12.68 15.90 18.27
C CYS A 197 14.02 15.85 17.51
N LYS A 198 14.03 16.15 16.21
CA LYS A 198 15.28 16.29 15.42
C LYS A 198 15.92 17.67 15.60
N SER A 199 15.12 18.70 15.85
CA SER A 199 15.60 20.06 16.11
C SER A 199 16.07 20.23 17.57
N LEU A 200 16.93 21.21 17.83
CA LEU A 200 17.41 21.58 19.17
C LEU A 200 16.33 22.28 20.02
N VAL A 201 15.08 21.83 19.95
CA VAL A 201 13.98 22.35 20.77
C VAL A 201 14.24 21.95 22.22
N PRO A 202 14.08 22.87 23.19
CA PRO A 202 14.27 22.55 24.60
C PRO A 202 13.35 21.39 25.03
N ALA A 203 13.92 20.41 25.74
CA ALA A 203 13.22 19.27 26.31
C ALA A 203 11.93 19.64 27.08
N SER A 204 11.95 20.79 27.76
CA SER A 204 10.81 21.34 28.50
C SER A 204 9.58 21.66 27.63
N GLN A 205 9.75 21.85 26.32
CA GLN A 205 8.68 22.13 25.36
C GLN A 205 8.15 20.86 24.66
N LEU A 206 8.91 19.76 24.69
CA LEU A 206 8.56 18.50 24.03
C LEU A 206 7.69 17.61 24.91
N GLY A 207 7.91 17.63 26.22
CA GLY A 207 7.24 16.71 27.15
C GLY A 207 5.71 16.78 27.08
N ALA A 208 5.13 17.99 27.02
CA ALA A 208 3.69 18.16 26.92
C ALA A 208 3.12 17.63 25.59
N SER A 209 3.80 17.92 24.47
CA SER A 209 3.39 17.47 23.13
C SER A 209 3.45 15.94 23.00
N VAL A 210 4.52 15.32 23.51
CA VAL A 210 4.66 13.86 23.54
C VAL A 210 3.58 13.23 24.41
N GLN A 211 3.34 13.78 25.60
CA GLN A 211 2.29 13.28 26.50
C GLN A 211 0.91 13.37 25.87
N GLU A 212 0.58 14.48 25.21
CA GLU A 212 -0.70 14.63 24.51
C GLU A 212 -0.85 13.60 23.38
N TRP A 213 0.22 13.38 22.60
CA TRP A 213 0.20 12.41 21.52
C TRP A 213 0.00 10.98 22.02
N ILE A 214 0.67 10.60 23.13
CA ILE A 214 0.44 9.31 23.81
C ILE A 214 -1.02 9.14 24.21
N VAL A 215 -1.61 10.15 24.87
CA VAL A 215 -3.02 10.10 25.32
C VAL A 215 -3.98 9.95 24.14
N ASN A 216 -3.76 10.68 23.05
CA ASN A 216 -4.60 10.58 21.85
C ASN A 216 -4.50 9.18 21.19
N MET A 217 -3.31 8.58 21.16
CA MET A 217 -3.12 7.21 20.66
C MET A 217 -3.85 6.18 21.52
N GLU A 218 -3.77 6.33 22.85
CA GLU A 218 -4.50 5.47 23.80
C GLU A 218 -6.02 5.57 23.64
N GLU A 219 -6.54 6.78 23.41
CA GLU A 219 -7.96 7.00 23.17
C GLU A 219 -8.44 6.26 21.90
N VAL A 220 -7.67 6.36 20.81
CA VAL A 220 -7.98 5.67 19.56
C VAL A 220 -7.89 4.15 19.75
N LEU A 221 -6.86 3.66 20.44
CA LEU A 221 -6.71 2.24 20.73
C LEU A 221 -7.89 1.71 21.58
N LEU A 222 -8.32 2.46 22.60
CA LEU A 222 -9.46 2.10 23.45
C LEU A 222 -10.77 2.06 22.65
N LYS A 223 -11.02 3.06 21.80
CA LYS A 223 -12.20 3.09 20.91
C LYS A 223 -12.20 1.87 19.98
N SER A 224 -11.06 1.50 19.43
CA SER A 224 -10.92 0.34 18.52
C SER A 224 -11.17 -1.02 19.19
N LYS A 225 -11.05 -1.12 20.52
CA LYS A 225 -11.38 -2.32 21.31
C LYS A 225 -12.88 -2.42 21.59
N ARG A 226 -13.59 -1.29 21.70
CA ARG A 226 -15.04 -1.25 21.97
C ARG A 226 -15.88 -1.59 20.74
N THR A 227 -15.42 -1.22 19.55
CA THR A 227 -16.12 -1.50 18.27
C THR A 227 -15.96 -2.92 17.75
N GLY A 228 -15.12 -3.76 18.37
CA GLY A 228 -14.95 -5.18 18.00
C GLY A 228 -15.72 -6.17 18.88
N ALA A 229 -16.62 -5.69 19.74
CA ALA A 229 -17.38 -6.50 20.71
C ALA A 229 -18.88 -6.63 20.36
N THR A 230 -19.26 -6.33 19.12
CA THR A 230 -20.60 -6.48 18.54
C THR A 230 -20.51 -7.18 17.21
#